data_AF-A0A852X3N3-F1
#
_entry.id   AF-A0A852X3N3-F1
#
_cell.length_a   1.000
_cell.length_b   1.000
_cell.length_c   1.000
_cell.angle_alpha   90.00
_cell.angle_beta   90.00
_cell.angle_gamma   90.00
#
_symmetry.space_group_name_H-M   'P 1'
#
loop_
_entity.id
_entity.type
_entity.pdbx_description
1 polymer ?
#
loop_
_entity_poly.entity_id
_entity_poly.type
_entity_poly.pdbx_seq_one_letter_code
_entity_poly.pdbx_strand_id
1 'polypeptide(L)'
;MPYVQAVTGGGPVPAWIDAAGEATVALNGVRPPGLAAASVLHYLLYPLAEVMAAAAVRTDWLLDPSPELWSLGLDPTYRSPALVQLRPGGHARVADDERRVTAARDAYLSVATPIADALPAPERMSSRQRRGLVADSWAGARARLAGSPPPRRVSCCLIYTLPGCHECAGCPRTA
;
A
#
# COMPACT_ATOMS: atom_id res chain seq x y z
N MET A 1 1.06 -7.20 -19.90
CA MET A 1 0.53 -6.89 -18.55
C MET A 1 -0.03 -5.47 -18.58
N PRO A 2 -1.27 -5.24 -18.11
CA PRO A 2 -1.81 -3.88 -18.04
C PRO A 2 -1.08 -3.10 -16.94
N TYR A 3 -0.54 -1.93 -17.30
CA TYR A 3 0.03 -0.97 -16.36
C TYR A 3 -1.04 0.03 -15.96
N VAL A 4 -1.08 0.35 -14.68
CA VAL A 4 -2.06 1.21 -14.06
C VAL A 4 -1.34 2.37 -13.41
N GLN A 5 -1.59 3.60 -13.86
CA GLN A 5 -1.09 4.76 -13.12
C GLN A 5 -1.70 4.75 -11.72
N ALA A 6 -0.87 4.97 -10.71
CA ALA A 6 -1.30 4.76 -9.34
C ALA A 6 -2.41 5.70 -8.87
N VAL A 7 -2.61 6.82 -9.58
CA VAL A 7 -3.70 7.78 -9.31
C VAL A 7 -4.88 7.60 -10.25
N THR A 8 -4.73 6.79 -11.29
CA THR A 8 -5.79 6.42 -12.23
C THR A 8 -5.69 4.94 -12.56
N GLY A 9 -5.96 4.11 -11.54
CA GLY A 9 -6.50 2.76 -11.67
C GLY A 9 -6.93 2.47 -13.11
N GLY A 10 -6.35 1.50 -13.84
CA GLY A 10 -6.72 1.21 -15.24
C GLY A 10 -8.19 0.79 -15.44
N GLY A 11 -8.97 0.80 -14.36
CA GLY A 11 -10.41 1.03 -14.29
C GLY A 11 -10.76 1.82 -13.02
N PRO A 12 -12.00 2.29 -12.87
CA PRO A 12 -12.42 3.03 -11.67
C PRO A 12 -12.15 2.19 -10.42
N VAL A 13 -11.47 2.74 -9.40
CA VAL A 13 -11.14 2.08 -8.12
C VAL A 13 -12.28 1.22 -7.53
N PRO A 14 -13.56 1.64 -7.58
CA PRO A 14 -14.69 0.77 -7.22
C PRO A 14 -14.69 -0.60 -7.90
N ALA A 15 -14.44 -0.68 -9.21
CA ALA A 15 -14.38 -1.94 -9.94
C ALA A 15 -13.23 -2.83 -9.48
N TRP A 16 -12.11 -2.24 -9.03
CA TRP A 16 -11.01 -3.01 -8.44
C TRP A 16 -11.39 -3.58 -7.08
N ILE A 17 -12.10 -2.81 -6.25
CA ILE A 17 -12.64 -3.30 -4.96
C ILE A 17 -13.60 -4.46 -5.19
N ASP A 18 -14.47 -4.37 -6.20
CA ASP A 18 -15.37 -5.47 -6.55
C ASP A 18 -14.63 -6.72 -7.04
N ALA A 19 -13.68 -6.56 -7.98
CA ALA A 19 -12.86 -7.67 -8.45
C ALA A 19 -12.05 -8.33 -7.31
N ALA A 20 -11.53 -7.55 -6.37
CA ALA A 20 -10.85 -8.08 -5.19
C ALA A 20 -11.82 -8.85 -4.28
N GLY A 21 -13.07 -8.39 -4.16
CA GLY A 21 -14.13 -9.11 -3.45
C GLY A 21 -14.48 -10.45 -4.12
N GLU A 22 -14.61 -10.47 -5.43
CA GLU A 22 -14.85 -11.69 -6.22
C GLU A 22 -13.70 -12.70 -6.09
N ALA A 23 -12.46 -12.23 -6.21
CA ALA A 23 -11.28 -13.08 -6.01
C ALA A 23 -11.23 -13.65 -4.58
N THR A 24 -11.61 -12.86 -3.58
CA THR A 24 -11.70 -13.32 -2.19
C THR A 24 -12.72 -14.44 -2.03
N VAL A 25 -13.90 -14.32 -2.64
CA VAL A 25 -14.94 -15.36 -2.64
C VAL A 25 -14.44 -16.61 -3.35
N ALA A 26 -13.83 -16.48 -4.53
CA ALA A 26 -13.33 -17.61 -5.29
C ALA A 26 -12.29 -18.44 -4.51
N LEU A 27 -11.43 -17.77 -3.73
CA LEU A 27 -10.37 -18.42 -2.96
C LEU A 27 -10.82 -18.93 -1.59
N ASN A 28 -11.79 -18.26 -0.94
CA ASN A 28 -12.11 -18.49 0.47
C ASN A 28 -13.58 -18.83 0.73
N GLY A 29 -14.43 -18.81 -0.29
CA GLY A 29 -15.87 -19.08 -0.18
C GLY A 29 -16.70 -17.97 0.48
N VAL A 30 -16.08 -16.85 0.91
CA VAL A 30 -16.75 -15.76 1.63
C VAL A 30 -16.28 -14.38 1.18
N ARG A 31 -17.12 -13.35 1.35
CA ARG A 31 -16.79 -11.94 1.14
C ARG A 31 -16.92 -11.16 2.46
N PRO A 32 -15.89 -11.14 3.33
CA PRO A 32 -15.97 -10.39 4.57
C PRO A 32 -16.15 -8.89 4.31
N PRO A 33 -17.05 -8.20 5.04
CA PRO A 33 -17.29 -6.77 4.85
C PRO A 33 -16.01 -5.94 5.00
N GLY A 34 -15.74 -5.07 4.03
CA GLY A 34 -14.61 -4.13 4.05
C GLY A 34 -13.22 -4.73 3.81
N LEU A 35 -13.06 -6.05 3.74
CA LEU A 35 -11.76 -6.68 3.48
C LEU A 35 -11.23 -6.30 2.08
N ALA A 36 -12.08 -6.36 1.06
CA ALA A 36 -11.69 -6.02 -0.30
C ALA A 36 -11.21 -4.57 -0.43
N ALA A 37 -11.93 -3.62 0.18
CA ALA A 37 -11.54 -2.21 0.23
C ALA A 37 -10.22 -2.00 1.00
N ALA A 38 -10.03 -2.70 2.12
CA ALA A 38 -8.78 -2.66 2.88
C ALA A 38 -7.59 -3.23 2.08
N SER A 39 -7.79 -4.32 1.33
CA SER A 39 -6.78 -4.91 0.45
C SER A 39 -6.41 -3.97 -0.70
N VAL A 40 -7.39 -3.41 -1.40
CA VAL A 40 -7.11 -2.45 -2.49
C VAL A 40 -6.40 -1.20 -1.97
N LEU A 41 -6.79 -0.69 -0.80
CA LEU A 41 -6.05 0.42 -0.19
C LEU A 41 -4.60 0.01 0.11
N HIS A 42 -4.38 -1.18 0.66
CA HIS A 42 -3.02 -1.68 0.90
C HIS A 42 -2.22 -1.80 -0.41
N TYR A 43 -2.86 -2.27 -1.50
CA TYR A 43 -2.26 -2.40 -2.82
C TYR A 43 -1.84 -1.07 -3.44
N LEU A 44 -2.57 0.01 -3.15
CA LEU A 44 -2.20 1.36 -3.58
C LEU A 44 -1.04 1.94 -2.76
N LEU A 45 -0.94 1.58 -1.48
CA LEU A 45 -0.02 2.23 -0.53
C LEU A 45 1.32 1.50 -0.37
N TYR A 46 1.28 0.18 -0.15
CA TYR A 46 2.46 -0.58 0.25
C TYR A 46 3.55 -0.66 -0.83
N PRO A 47 3.26 -0.91 -2.12
CA PRO A 47 4.30 -0.97 -3.14
C PRO A 47 5.06 0.36 -3.28
N LEU A 48 4.36 1.50 -3.16
CA LEU A 48 5.00 2.82 -3.16
C LEU A 48 5.90 2.98 -1.93
N ALA A 49 5.40 2.64 -0.74
CA ALA A 49 6.18 2.69 0.49
C ALA A 49 7.45 1.83 0.40
N GLU A 50 7.34 0.61 -0.13
CA GLU A 50 8.47 -0.31 -0.29
C GLU A 50 9.53 0.25 -1.24
N VAL A 51 9.14 0.75 -2.41
CA VAL A 51 10.07 1.30 -3.41
C VAL A 51 10.73 2.59 -2.91
N MET A 52 9.97 3.51 -2.32
CA MET A 52 10.53 4.76 -1.79
C MET A 52 11.46 4.51 -0.60
N ALA A 53 11.07 3.65 0.33
CA ALA A 53 11.92 3.30 1.45
C ALA A 53 13.19 2.56 0.97
N ALA A 54 13.09 1.66 -0.01
CA ALA A 54 14.23 0.94 -0.54
C ALA A 54 15.23 1.88 -1.21
N ALA A 55 14.77 2.81 -2.05
CA ALA A 55 15.61 3.81 -2.69
C ALA A 55 16.32 4.68 -1.64
N ALA A 56 15.58 5.22 -0.68
CA ALA A 56 16.14 6.10 0.35
C ALA A 56 17.15 5.38 1.26
N VAL A 57 16.96 4.09 1.53
CA VAL A 57 17.83 3.31 2.45
C VAL A 57 19.04 2.72 1.75
N ARG A 58 18.89 2.25 0.51
CA ARG A 58 19.92 1.44 -0.17
C ARG A 58 20.72 2.23 -1.20
N THR A 59 20.34 3.46 -1.49
CA THR A 59 20.97 4.32 -2.49
C THR A 59 21.01 5.76 -1.99
N ASP A 60 21.63 6.67 -2.76
CA ASP A 60 21.61 8.11 -2.53
C ASP A 60 20.41 8.82 -3.18
N TRP A 61 19.44 8.08 -3.72
CA TRP A 61 18.27 8.62 -4.41
C TRP A 61 17.08 8.88 -3.48
N LEU A 62 16.52 10.08 -3.63
CA LEU A 62 15.19 10.46 -3.19
C LEU A 62 14.25 10.42 -4.39
N LEU A 63 13.25 9.53 -4.33
CA LEU A 63 12.26 9.40 -5.39
C LEU A 63 11.15 10.44 -5.23
N ASP A 64 10.91 11.21 -6.28
CA ASP A 64 9.67 11.96 -6.48
C ASP A 64 8.45 11.01 -6.61
N PRO A 65 7.45 11.11 -5.71
CA PRO A 65 6.27 10.24 -5.69
C PRO A 65 5.15 10.71 -6.64
N SER A 66 5.40 11.75 -7.45
CA SER A 66 4.38 12.35 -8.31
C SER A 66 3.70 11.29 -9.21
N PRO A 67 2.37 11.27 -9.29
CA PRO A 67 1.58 10.21 -9.93
C PRO A 67 1.99 9.83 -11.36
N GLU A 68 2.48 10.80 -12.12
CA GLU A 68 2.94 10.66 -13.48
C GLU A 68 4.25 9.85 -13.58
N LEU A 69 5.06 9.84 -12.52
CA LEU A 69 6.37 9.21 -12.51
C LEU A 69 6.35 7.74 -12.09
N TRP A 70 5.20 7.19 -11.71
CA TRP A 70 5.11 5.77 -11.35
C TRP A 70 3.80 5.11 -11.76
N SER A 71 3.80 3.78 -11.77
CA SER A 71 2.61 2.97 -12.01
C SER A 71 2.75 1.59 -11.41
N LEU A 72 1.62 0.95 -11.14
CA LEU A 72 1.52 -0.43 -10.70
C LEU A 72 1.20 -1.32 -11.91
N GLY A 73 1.99 -2.37 -12.11
CA GLY A 73 1.57 -3.51 -12.92
C GLY A 73 0.75 -4.46 -12.05
N LEU A 74 -0.45 -4.79 -12.49
CA LEU A 74 -1.32 -5.71 -11.77
C LEU A 74 -1.23 -7.13 -12.34
N ASP A 75 -1.25 -8.13 -11.45
CA ASP A 75 -1.46 -9.52 -11.82
C ASP A 75 -2.79 -9.65 -12.60
N PRO A 76 -2.82 -10.36 -13.75
CA PRO A 76 -4.01 -10.42 -14.59
C PRO A 76 -5.18 -11.18 -13.93
N THR A 77 -4.91 -12.10 -13.01
CA THR A 77 -5.90 -12.99 -12.39
C THR A 77 -6.42 -12.38 -11.09
N TYR A 78 -5.53 -12.09 -10.15
CA TYR A 78 -5.87 -11.65 -8.81
C TYR A 78 -5.87 -10.12 -8.66
N ARG A 79 -5.41 -9.39 -9.69
CA ARG A 79 -5.34 -7.93 -9.70
C ARG A 79 -4.55 -7.35 -8.52
N SER A 80 -3.68 -8.15 -7.91
CA SER A 80 -2.73 -7.69 -6.90
C SER A 80 -1.54 -7.01 -7.58
N PRO A 81 -0.84 -6.06 -6.91
CA PRO A 81 0.37 -5.47 -7.45
C PRO A 81 1.44 -6.54 -7.67
N ALA A 82 1.93 -6.63 -8.91
CA ALA A 82 3.00 -7.53 -9.30
C ALA A 82 4.29 -6.78 -9.66
N LEU A 83 4.19 -5.50 -10.02
CA LEU A 83 5.33 -4.69 -10.41
C LEU A 83 5.11 -3.21 -10.09
N VAL A 84 6.18 -2.49 -9.77
CA VAL A 84 6.21 -1.02 -9.73
C VAL A 84 7.10 -0.54 -10.86
N GLN A 85 6.58 0.34 -11.71
CA GLN A 85 7.36 1.05 -12.72
C GLN A 85 7.65 2.45 -12.24
N LEU A 86 8.88 2.89 -12.46
CA LEU A 86 9.33 4.26 -12.26
C LEU A 86 9.71 4.86 -13.62
N ARG A 87 9.42 6.14 -13.83
CA ARG A 87 9.78 6.91 -15.01
C ARG A 87 10.80 7.97 -14.62
N PRO A 88 11.74 8.35 -15.51
CA PRO A 88 12.62 9.49 -15.26
C PRO A 88 11.82 10.77 -14.96
N GLY A 89 12.32 11.60 -14.04
CA GLY A 89 11.62 12.81 -13.60
C GLY A 89 12.31 13.48 -12.41
N GLY A 90 11.52 14.16 -11.56
CA GLY A 90 11.96 14.99 -10.42
C GLY A 90 12.68 14.29 -9.27
N HIS A 91 13.19 13.08 -9.48
CA HIS A 91 14.02 12.38 -8.50
C HIS A 91 15.33 13.15 -8.25
N ALA A 92 15.83 13.10 -7.03
CA ALA A 92 17.01 13.85 -6.62
C ALA A 92 18.04 12.96 -5.93
N ARG A 93 19.31 13.34 -6.00
CA ARG A 93 20.35 12.76 -5.13
C ARG A 93 20.44 13.55 -3.84
N VAL A 94 20.45 12.85 -2.71
CA VAL A 94 20.59 13.42 -1.37
C VAL A 94 21.60 12.56 -0.62
N ALA A 95 22.82 13.06 -0.43
CA ALA A 95 23.89 12.27 0.18
C ALA A 95 23.64 11.97 1.68
N ASP A 96 23.00 12.90 2.39
CA ASP A 96 22.69 12.74 3.81
C ASP A 96 21.58 11.68 4.03
N ASP A 97 21.92 10.60 4.71
CA ASP A 97 21.04 9.44 4.92
C ASP A 97 19.79 9.77 5.73
N GLU A 98 19.93 10.49 6.84
CA GLU A 98 18.82 10.81 7.73
C GLU A 98 17.84 11.76 7.06
N ARG A 99 18.37 12.81 6.41
CA ARG A 99 17.58 13.74 5.62
C ARG A 99 16.89 13.04 4.46
N ARG A 100 17.56 12.13 3.76
CA ARG A 100 16.99 11.39 2.63
C ARG A 100 15.84 10.49 3.07
N VAL A 101 16.01 9.72 4.15
CA VAL A 101 14.96 8.84 4.68
C VAL A 101 13.76 9.65 5.19
N THR A 102 14.00 10.76 5.87
CA THR A 102 12.95 11.65 6.37
C THR A 102 12.18 12.28 5.21
N ALA A 103 12.88 12.84 4.22
CA ALA A 103 12.26 13.43 3.04
C ALA A 103 11.47 12.39 2.23
N ALA A 104 11.97 11.16 2.10
CA ALA A 104 11.26 10.09 1.41
C ALA A 104 9.96 9.70 2.15
N ARG A 105 9.98 9.69 3.49
CA ARG A 105 8.77 9.46 4.29
C ARG A 105 7.76 10.56 4.05
N ASP A 106 8.17 11.82 4.12
CA ASP A 106 7.27 12.96 3.98
C ASP A 106 6.66 13.01 2.57
N ALA A 107 7.47 12.73 1.55
CA ALA A 107 7.03 12.60 0.17
C ALA A 107 6.04 11.43 -0.01
N TYR A 108 6.30 10.27 0.61
CA TYR A 108 5.33 9.18 0.60
C TYR A 108 4.01 9.60 1.26
N LEU A 109 4.06 10.24 2.44
CA LEU A 109 2.87 10.66 3.18
C LEU A 109 2.04 11.69 2.42
N SER A 110 2.67 12.59 1.65
CA SER A 110 1.98 13.63 0.88
C SER A 110 1.11 13.06 -0.25
N VAL A 111 1.49 11.90 -0.81
CA VAL A 111 0.71 11.20 -1.84
C VAL A 111 -0.23 10.14 -1.25
N ALA A 112 0.26 9.38 -0.27
CA ALA A 112 -0.47 8.27 0.35
C ALA A 112 -1.69 8.74 1.14
N THR A 113 -1.59 9.87 1.85
CA THR A 113 -2.68 10.36 2.70
C THR A 113 -3.92 10.77 1.88
N PRO A 114 -3.80 11.58 0.80
CA PRO A 114 -4.93 11.89 -0.07
C PRO A 114 -5.58 10.63 -0.67
N ILE A 115 -4.79 9.65 -1.11
CA ILE A 115 -5.31 8.37 -1.65
C ILE A 115 -6.17 7.66 -0.59
N ALA A 116 -5.66 7.56 0.64
CA ALA A 116 -6.37 6.88 1.72
C ALA A 116 -7.65 7.60 2.14
N ASP A 117 -7.64 8.94 2.16
CA ASP A 117 -8.81 9.73 2.51
C ASP A 117 -9.87 9.70 1.39
N ALA A 118 -9.46 9.68 0.12
CA ALA A 118 -10.36 9.74 -1.05
C ALA A 118 -10.87 8.36 -1.53
N LEU A 119 -10.37 7.24 -1.00
CA LEU A 119 -10.76 5.91 -1.46
C LEU A 119 -12.29 5.71 -1.38
N PRO A 120 -12.98 5.41 -2.50
CA PRO A 120 -14.43 5.23 -2.56
C PRO A 120 -14.82 3.83 -2.08
N ALA A 121 -14.58 3.54 -0.80
CA ALA A 121 -14.92 2.27 -0.19
C ALA A 121 -16.46 2.13 -0.06
N PRO A 122 -17.07 1.04 -0.55
CA PRO A 122 -18.50 0.81 -0.41
C PRO A 122 -18.90 0.58 1.05
N GLU A 123 -18.09 -0.14 1.84
CA GLU A 123 -18.26 -0.24 3.28
C GLU A 123 -17.50 0.84 4.05
N ARG A 124 -18.01 1.17 5.24
CA ARG A 124 -17.40 2.18 6.11
C ARG A 124 -15.99 1.75 6.55
N MET A 125 -14.99 2.51 6.12
CA MET A 125 -13.63 2.44 6.65
C MET A 125 -13.37 3.63 7.58
N SER A 126 -12.96 3.34 8.82
CA SER A 126 -12.64 4.40 9.79
C SER A 126 -11.39 5.20 9.37
N SER A 127 -11.29 6.45 9.83
CA SER A 127 -10.08 7.28 9.66
C SER A 127 -8.84 6.60 10.25
N ARG A 128 -8.99 5.94 11.41
CA ARG A 128 -7.92 5.13 12.03
C ARG A 128 -7.46 4.01 11.11
N GLN A 129 -8.37 3.32 10.42
CA GLN A 129 -7.99 2.28 9.47
C GLN A 129 -7.31 2.87 8.24
N ARG A 130 -7.89 3.90 7.61
CA ARG A 130 -7.36 4.53 6.39
C ARG A 130 -5.97 5.11 6.62
N ARG A 131 -5.83 6.03 7.58
CA ARG A 131 -4.56 6.70 7.89
C ARG A 131 -3.58 5.80 8.63
N GLY A 132 -4.10 4.87 9.42
CA GLY A 132 -3.26 3.83 10.02
C GLY A 132 -2.59 2.97 8.94
N LEU A 133 -3.28 2.64 7.85
CA LEU A 133 -2.70 1.82 6.79
C LEU A 133 -1.60 2.57 6.02
N VAL A 134 -1.71 3.89 5.88
CA VAL A 134 -0.64 4.76 5.37
C VAL A 134 0.62 4.63 6.23
N ALA A 135 0.47 4.83 7.54
CA ALA A 135 1.59 4.73 8.49
C ALA A 135 2.18 3.31 8.56
N ASP A 136 1.32 2.30 8.64
CA ASP A 136 1.70 0.89 8.71
C ASP A 136 2.47 0.44 7.48
N SER A 137 2.11 0.94 6.29
CA SER A 137 2.79 0.58 5.04
C SER A 137 4.23 1.08 5.02
N TRP A 138 4.47 2.33 5.43
CA TRP A 138 5.83 2.87 5.58
C TRP A 138 6.63 2.11 6.64
N ALA A 139 6.04 1.91 7.82
CA ALA A 139 6.70 1.21 8.91
C ALA A 139 7.04 -0.25 8.54
N GLY A 140 6.10 -0.94 7.89
CA GLY A 140 6.27 -2.31 7.40
C GLY A 140 7.35 -2.42 6.33
N ALA A 141 7.40 -1.49 5.38
CA ALA A 141 8.47 -1.42 4.38
C ALA A 141 9.86 -1.24 5.03
N ARG A 142 9.97 -0.30 5.98
CA ARG A 142 11.21 -0.06 6.74
C ARG A 142 11.66 -1.28 7.54
N ALA A 143 10.74 -1.93 8.26
CA ALA A 143 11.06 -3.13 9.04
C ALA A 143 11.54 -4.28 8.14
N ARG A 144 10.86 -4.51 7.01
CA ARG A 144 11.26 -5.51 6.01
C ARG A 144 12.67 -5.24 5.47
N LEU A 145 12.98 -3.99 5.11
CA LEU A 145 14.31 -3.61 4.62
C LEU A 145 15.41 -3.81 5.67
N ALA A 146 15.08 -3.61 6.95
CA ALA A 146 15.98 -3.83 8.07
C ALA A 146 16.04 -5.30 8.54
N GLY A 147 15.32 -6.23 7.90
CA GLY A 147 15.23 -7.63 8.33
C GLY A 147 14.59 -7.81 9.72
N SER A 148 13.83 -6.83 10.18
CA SER A 148 13.22 -6.80 11.51
C SER A 148 11.80 -7.38 11.48
N PRO A 149 11.27 -7.86 12.63
CA PRO A 149 9.87 -8.28 12.72
C PRO A 149 8.89 -7.18 12.30
N PRO A 150 7.69 -7.54 11.79
CA PRO A 150 6.67 -6.55 11.45
C PRO A 150 6.33 -5.66 12.65
N PRO A 151 6.25 -4.34 12.47
CA PRO A 151 5.90 -3.44 13.56
C PRO A 151 4.45 -3.66 13.98
N ARG A 152 4.13 -3.26 15.21
CA ARG A 152 2.73 -3.17 15.66
C ARG A 152 2.00 -2.17 14.77
N ARG A 153 0.86 -2.60 14.23
CA ARG A 153 0.03 -1.83 13.33
C ARG A 153 -0.97 -0.97 14.06
N VAL A 154 -1.32 0.15 13.45
CA VAL A 154 -2.42 1.02 13.86
C VAL A 154 -3.73 0.59 13.20
N SER A 155 -3.67 0.13 11.94
CA SER A 155 -4.83 -0.27 11.15
C SER A 155 -5.09 -1.78 11.19
N CYS A 156 -6.35 -2.16 11.06
CA CYS A 156 -6.74 -3.55 10.86
C CYS A 156 -6.90 -3.84 9.36
N CYS A 157 -6.21 -4.86 8.84
CA CYS A 157 -6.39 -5.32 7.45
C CYS A 157 -7.56 -6.30 7.27
N LEU A 158 -8.24 -6.70 8.35
CA LEU A 158 -9.38 -7.64 8.34
C LEU A 158 -9.07 -9.06 7.84
N ILE A 159 -7.81 -9.43 7.58
CA ILE A 159 -7.45 -10.79 7.12
C ILE A 159 -7.95 -11.89 8.07
N TYR A 160 -7.97 -11.62 9.39
CA TYR A 160 -8.49 -12.55 10.40
C TYR A 160 -9.97 -12.96 10.18
N THR A 161 -10.71 -12.22 9.35
CA THR A 161 -12.11 -12.52 9.03
C THR A 161 -12.26 -13.62 7.97
N LEU A 162 -11.17 -14.04 7.33
CA LEU A 162 -11.17 -15.16 6.39
C LEU A 162 -11.12 -16.51 7.12
N PRO A 163 -11.75 -17.56 6.58
CA PRO A 163 -11.68 -18.91 7.14
C PRO A 163 -10.23 -19.38 7.30
N GLY A 164 -9.90 -19.91 8.47
CA GLY A 164 -8.55 -20.43 8.78
C GLY A 164 -7.47 -19.35 8.99
N CYS A 165 -7.79 -18.06 8.80
CA CYS A 165 -6.87 -16.97 9.12
C CYS A 165 -7.00 -16.54 10.59
N HIS A 166 -5.89 -16.07 11.16
CA HIS A 166 -5.84 -15.50 12.51
C HIS A 166 -5.14 -14.13 12.48
N GLU A 167 -5.17 -13.42 13.61
CA GLU A 167 -4.48 -12.15 13.75
C GLU A 167 -2.97 -12.29 13.51
N CYS A 168 -2.41 -11.47 12.62
CA CYS A 168 -0.98 -11.44 12.38
C CYS A 168 -0.20 -10.85 13.58
N ALA A 169 1.10 -11.11 13.66
CA ALA A 169 1.97 -10.66 14.77
C ALA A 169 1.93 -9.14 15.04
N GLY A 170 1.63 -8.33 14.01
CA GLY A 170 1.49 -6.88 14.15
C GLY A 170 0.05 -6.39 14.35
N CYS A 171 -0.95 -7.28 14.45
CA CYS A 171 -2.36 -6.90 14.41
C CYS A 171 -2.76 -5.98 15.58
N PRO A 172 -3.51 -4.89 15.36
CA PRO A 172 -3.96 -4.03 16.46
C PRO A 172 -4.96 -4.71 17.40
N ARG A 173 -5.47 -5.91 17.06
CA ARG A 173 -6.49 -6.64 17.85
C ARG A 173 -5.89 -7.55 18.92
N THR A 174 -4.60 -7.88 18.85
CA THR A 174 -3.94 -8.81 19.78
C THR A 174 -3.36 -8.10 21.00
N ALA A 175 -3.79 -6.87 21.26
CA ALA A 175 -3.07 -5.94 22.11
C ALA A 175 -4.00 -4.97 22.83
#